data_AF-A0A520YBM6-F1
#
_entry.id   AF-A0A520YBM6-F1
#
_cell.length_a   1.000
_cell.length_b   1.000
_cell.length_c   1.000
_cell.angle_alpha   90.00
_cell.angle_beta   90.00
_cell.angle_gamma   90.00
#
_symmetry.space_group_name_H-M   'P 1'
#
loop_
_entity.id
_entity.type
_entity.pdbx_description
1 polymer ?
#
loop_
_entity_poly.entity_id
_entity_poly.type
_entity_poly.pdbx_seq_one_letter_code
_entity_poly.pdbx_strand_id
1 'polypeptide(L)'
;MQQSPHSPEARRKRLAGLHAQFGREKIRKLRKSERPWEVLKRTVYGVYSDGFIHAGNLAYISLLALFPFLILATAVAKLIGRDGASDEAIFAILSQLPPDVAETLAEPLFEVTTGKTGALLWVGALVGLWTAGSFIETIRDILRRAYGIRMSAPFWEYRLASIGLIIGAVFLLFIAFSATVLLT
;
A
#
# COMPACT_ATOMS: atom_id res chain seq x y z
N MET A 1 -19.82 8.88 -13.73
CA MET A 1 -19.82 8.09 -14.99
C MET A 1 -20.86 6.97 -14.88
N GLN A 2 -21.76 6.89 -15.86
CA GLN A 2 -22.97 6.06 -15.89
C GLN A 2 -22.69 4.57 -15.62
N GLN A 3 -23.47 3.97 -14.73
CA GLN A 3 -23.45 2.54 -14.43
C GLN A 3 -23.89 1.75 -15.66
N SER A 4 -23.12 0.75 -16.09
CA SER A 4 -23.56 -0.22 -17.10
C SER A 4 -24.45 -1.29 -16.43
N PRO A 5 -25.75 -1.38 -16.74
CA PRO A 5 -26.74 -2.16 -15.99
C PRO A 5 -27.00 -3.54 -16.62
N HIS A 6 -25.96 -4.32 -16.93
CA HIS A 6 -26.12 -5.58 -17.64
C HIS A 6 -25.75 -6.77 -16.77
N SER A 7 -26.74 -7.65 -16.55
CA SER A 7 -26.56 -8.99 -16.00
C SER A 7 -25.49 -9.76 -16.80
N PRO A 8 -24.83 -10.78 -16.22
CA PRO A 8 -23.80 -11.58 -16.90
C PRO A 8 -24.27 -12.14 -18.25
N GLU A 9 -25.55 -12.49 -18.35
CA GLU A 9 -26.19 -12.96 -19.58
C GLU A 9 -26.38 -11.84 -20.61
N ALA A 10 -26.80 -10.65 -20.20
CA ALA A 10 -26.93 -9.50 -21.10
C ALA A 10 -25.58 -9.09 -21.70
N ARG A 11 -24.48 -9.23 -20.93
CA ARG A 11 -23.11 -9.01 -21.42
C ARG A 11 -22.70 -10.05 -22.46
N ARG A 12 -23.01 -11.33 -22.23
CA ARG A 12 -22.76 -12.41 -23.21
C ARG A 12 -23.56 -12.19 -24.49
N LYS A 13 -24.84 -11.80 -24.38
CA LYS A 13 -25.71 -11.56 -25.54
C LYS A 13 -25.26 -10.35 -26.36
N ARG A 14 -24.79 -9.27 -25.70
CA ARG A 14 -24.20 -8.10 -26.38
C ARG A 14 -22.89 -8.44 -27.09
N LEU A 15 -22.00 -9.20 -26.45
CA LEU A 15 -20.76 -9.67 -27.07
C LEU A 15 -21.04 -10.61 -28.26
N ALA A 16 -22.03 -11.49 -28.13
CA ALA A 16 -22.48 -12.36 -29.22
C ALA A 16 -23.07 -11.55 -30.39
N GLY A 17 -23.86 -10.50 -30.11
CA GLY A 17 -24.39 -9.59 -31.12
C GLY A 17 -23.30 -8.79 -31.84
N LEU A 18 -22.32 -8.27 -31.09
CA LEU A 18 -21.14 -7.61 -31.67
C LEU A 18 -20.32 -8.58 -32.54
N HIS A 19 -20.14 -9.83 -32.10
CA HIS A 19 -19.46 -10.88 -32.86
C HIS A 19 -20.20 -11.23 -34.16
N ALA A 20 -21.53 -11.26 -34.13
CA ALA A 20 -22.36 -11.53 -35.31
C ALA A 20 -22.34 -10.36 -36.31
N GLN A 21 -22.34 -9.12 -35.82
CA GLN A 21 -22.44 -7.92 -36.66
C GLN A 21 -21.11 -7.51 -37.32
N PHE A 22 -19.97 -7.78 -36.66
CA PHE A 22 -18.66 -7.32 -37.13
C PHE A 22 -17.72 -8.44 -37.62
N GLY A 23 -18.06 -9.72 -37.40
CA GLY A 23 -17.23 -10.88 -37.76
C GLY A 23 -15.98 -11.03 -36.88
N ARG A 24 -15.57 -12.28 -36.59
CA ARG A 24 -14.47 -12.59 -35.64
C ARG A 24 -13.16 -11.90 -36.00
N GLU A 25 -12.88 -11.71 -37.30
CA GLU A 25 -11.65 -11.08 -37.77
C GLU A 25 -11.57 -9.58 -37.50
N LYS A 26 -12.69 -8.85 -37.63
CA LYS A 26 -12.73 -7.39 -37.43
C LYS A 26 -12.59 -7.05 -35.95
N ILE A 27 -13.19 -7.84 -35.07
CA ILE A 27 -13.03 -7.72 -33.61
C ILE A 27 -11.62 -8.08 -33.16
N ARG A 28 -11.00 -9.09 -33.80
CA ARG A 28 -9.59 -9.41 -33.54
C ARG A 28 -8.64 -8.31 -34.01
N LYS A 29 -8.94 -7.64 -35.13
CA LYS A 29 -8.18 -6.46 -35.61
C LYS A 29 -8.40 -5.22 -34.72
N LEU A 30 -9.62 -4.97 -34.25
CA LEU A 30 -9.91 -3.90 -33.28
C LEU A 30 -9.19 -4.12 -31.94
N ARG A 31 -9.04 -5.37 -31.50
CA ARG A 31 -8.29 -5.74 -30.28
C ARG A 31 -6.76 -5.76 -30.46
N LYS A 32 -6.26 -5.97 -31.69
CA LYS A 32 -4.83 -6.13 -31.99
C LYS A 32 -4.16 -4.84 -32.49
N SER A 33 -4.92 -3.75 -32.62
CA SER A 33 -4.45 -2.45 -33.13
C SER A 33 -4.81 -1.31 -32.18
N GLU A 34 -4.63 -1.49 -30.87
CA GLU A 34 -4.33 -0.33 -30.03
C GLU A 34 -2.91 0.08 -30.44
N ARG A 35 -2.81 1.07 -31.33
CA ARG A 35 -1.51 1.56 -31.80
C ARG A 35 -0.67 1.88 -30.55
N PRO A 36 0.64 1.57 -30.52
CA PRO A 36 1.47 1.87 -29.34
C PRO A 36 1.36 3.35 -28.92
N TRP A 37 1.12 4.23 -29.90
CA TRP A 37 0.80 5.63 -29.69
C TRP A 37 -0.48 5.90 -28.88
N GLU A 38 -1.53 5.11 -29.10
CA GLU A 38 -2.81 5.26 -28.39
C GLU A 38 -2.71 4.76 -26.96
N VAL A 39 -1.98 3.67 -26.73
CA VAL A 39 -1.63 3.21 -25.38
C VAL A 39 -0.83 4.28 -24.66
N LEU A 40 0.23 4.81 -25.29
CA LEU A 40 1.05 5.87 -24.72
C LEU A 40 0.21 7.11 -24.38
N LYS A 41 -0.63 7.58 -25.31
CA LYS A 41 -1.50 8.74 -25.10
C LYS A 41 -2.46 8.51 -23.94
N ARG A 42 -3.08 7.33 -23.84
CA ARG A 42 -3.98 6.97 -22.74
C ARG A 42 -3.25 6.91 -21.40
N THR A 43 -2.04 6.33 -21.37
CA THR A 43 -1.22 6.26 -20.16
C THR A 43 -0.80 7.66 -19.70
N VAL A 44 -0.26 8.49 -20.59
CA VAL A 44 0.17 9.87 -20.26
C VAL A 44 -1.02 10.69 -19.76
N TYR A 45 -2.15 10.60 -20.43
CA TYR A 45 -3.36 11.31 -20.01
C TYR A 45 -3.85 10.83 -18.63
N GLY A 46 -3.85 9.51 -18.38
CA GLY A 46 -4.24 8.95 -17.08
C GLY A 46 -3.28 9.31 -15.94
N VAL A 47 -1.98 9.35 -16.21
CA VAL A 47 -0.97 9.81 -15.23
C VAL A 47 -1.18 11.27 -14.89
N TYR A 48 -1.44 12.11 -15.90
CA TYR A 48 -1.66 13.53 -15.71
C TYR A 48 -3.00 13.85 -15.03
N SER A 49 -4.07 13.10 -15.35
CA SER A 49 -5.40 13.34 -14.77
C SER A 49 -5.51 12.88 -13.32
N ASP A 50 -5.02 11.68 -13.00
CA ASP A 50 -5.27 11.03 -11.71
C ASP A 50 -3.97 10.54 -11.03
N GLY A 51 -2.94 10.20 -11.81
CA GLY A 51 -1.71 9.60 -11.30
C GLY A 51 -0.96 10.46 -10.29
N PHE A 52 -0.78 11.76 -10.57
CA PHE A 52 -0.06 12.66 -9.65
C PHE A 52 -0.74 12.82 -8.29
N ILE A 53 -2.07 12.93 -8.27
CA ILE A 53 -2.84 13.06 -7.02
C ILE A 53 -2.67 11.81 -6.16
N HIS A 54 -2.79 10.63 -6.78
CA HIS A 54 -2.61 9.37 -6.08
C HIS A 54 -1.16 9.12 -5.65
N ALA A 55 -0.18 9.50 -6.45
CA ALA A 55 1.24 9.39 -6.11
C ALA A 55 1.61 10.30 -4.93
N GLY A 56 1.15 11.56 -4.94
CA GLY A 56 1.37 12.49 -3.83
C GLY A 56 0.72 12.02 -2.54
N ASN A 57 -0.55 11.55 -2.61
CA ASN A 57 -1.23 10.96 -1.47
C ASN A 57 -0.49 9.71 -0.95
N LEU A 58 -0.01 8.86 -1.85
CA LEU A 58 0.75 7.66 -1.47
C LEU A 58 2.06 8.03 -0.77
N ALA A 59 2.81 8.99 -1.30
CA ALA A 59 4.05 9.46 -0.69
C ALA A 59 3.79 10.05 0.71
N TYR A 60 2.77 10.92 0.83
CA TYR A 60 2.37 11.52 2.10
C TYR A 60 2.01 10.46 3.14
N ILE A 61 1.12 9.51 2.79
CA ILE A 61 0.70 8.49 3.74
C ILE A 61 1.85 7.50 4.04
N SER A 62 2.76 7.24 3.09
CA SER A 62 3.95 6.40 3.34
C SER A 62 4.84 7.01 4.42
N LEU A 63 5.13 8.31 4.31
CA LEU A 63 5.92 9.04 5.31
C LEU A 63 5.20 9.05 6.67
N LEU A 64 3.90 9.37 6.67
CA LEU A 64 3.10 9.39 7.89
C LEU A 64 2.97 8.00 8.54
N ALA A 65 3.04 6.92 7.76
CA ALA A 65 2.98 5.55 8.24
C ALA A 65 4.27 5.05 8.90
N LEU A 66 5.41 5.75 8.77
CA LEU A 66 6.67 5.38 9.42
C LEU A 66 6.57 5.44 10.95
N PHE A 67 6.06 6.54 11.49
CA PHE A 67 5.88 6.71 12.93
C PHE A 67 5.00 5.61 13.57
N PRO A 68 3.76 5.36 13.11
CA PRO A 68 2.92 4.32 13.69
C PRO A 68 3.51 2.91 13.52
N PHE A 69 4.23 2.66 12.42
CA PHE A 69 4.99 1.42 12.24
C PHE A 69 6.08 1.25 13.31
N LEU A 70 6.90 2.28 13.55
CA LEU A 70 7.95 2.25 14.57
C LEU A 70 7.40 2.13 15.99
N ILE A 71 6.27 2.77 16.29
CA ILE A 71 5.61 2.62 17.60
C ILE A 71 5.18 1.16 17.81
N LEU A 72 4.57 0.56 16.78
CA LEU A 72 4.15 -0.84 16.84
C LEU A 72 5.36 -1.78 16.96
N ALA A 73 6.41 -1.55 16.16
CA ALA A 73 7.65 -2.32 16.24
C ALA A 73 8.27 -2.22 17.64
N THR A 74 8.36 -1.02 18.22
CA THR A 74 8.86 -0.80 19.59
C THR A 74 8.00 -1.56 20.62
N ALA A 75 6.68 -1.53 20.47
CA ALA A 75 5.79 -2.25 21.38
C ALA A 75 5.95 -3.76 21.30
N VAL A 76 6.08 -4.31 20.09
CA VAL A 76 6.36 -5.74 19.89
C VAL A 76 7.74 -6.11 20.39
N ALA A 77 8.76 -5.27 20.17
CA ALA A 77 10.12 -5.49 20.64
C ALA A 77 10.19 -5.57 22.18
N LYS A 78 9.48 -4.67 22.88
CA LYS A 78 9.35 -4.71 24.33
C LYS A 78 8.63 -5.97 24.83
N LEU A 79 7.60 -6.44 24.12
CA LEU A 79 6.93 -7.70 24.48
C LEU A 79 7.87 -8.91 24.46
N ILE A 80 8.82 -8.94 23.52
CA ILE A 80 9.75 -10.07 23.33
C ILE A 80 11.10 -9.85 24.03
N GLY A 81 11.23 -8.80 24.84
CA GLY A 81 12.44 -8.49 25.62
C GLY A 81 13.64 -8.03 24.78
N ARG A 82 13.41 -7.43 23.60
CA ARG A 82 14.46 -6.88 22.73
C ARG A 82 14.47 -5.37 22.77
N ASP A 83 15.10 -4.81 23.80
CA ASP A 83 15.33 -3.37 23.89
C ASP A 83 16.30 -2.93 22.78
N GLY A 84 15.99 -1.84 22.08
CA GLY A 84 16.86 -1.26 21.02
C GLY A 84 16.54 -1.68 19.57
N ALA A 85 15.70 -2.68 19.34
CA ALA A 85 15.38 -3.12 17.97
C ALA A 85 14.66 -2.06 17.11
N SER A 86 14.02 -1.08 17.76
CA SER A 86 13.44 0.10 17.10
C SER A 86 14.50 1.05 16.56
N ASP A 87 15.63 1.19 17.26
CA ASP A 87 16.68 2.15 16.94
C ASP A 87 17.49 1.66 15.73
N GLU A 88 17.68 0.35 15.64
CA GLU A 88 18.26 -0.33 14.48
C GLU A 88 17.33 -0.22 13.26
N ALA A 89 16.01 -0.34 13.44
CA ALA A 89 15.04 -0.14 12.36
C ALA A 89 15.07 1.32 11.86
N ILE A 90 15.18 2.30 12.76
CA ILE A 90 15.37 3.72 12.41
C ILE A 90 16.66 3.89 11.61
N PHE A 91 17.77 3.32 12.06
CA PHE A 91 19.06 3.40 11.37
C PHE A 91 19.01 2.77 9.97
N ALA A 92 18.34 1.62 9.83
CA ALA A 92 18.15 0.95 8.55
C ALA A 92 17.33 1.80 7.55
N ILE A 93 16.35 2.56 8.04
CA ILE A 93 15.57 3.49 7.19
C ILE A 93 16.42 4.69 6.81
N LEU A 94 17.06 5.35 7.79
CA LEU A 94 17.82 6.58 7.57
C LEU A 94 19.03 6.37 6.65
N SER A 95 19.69 5.22 6.73
CA SER A 95 20.84 4.87 5.88
C SER A 95 20.50 4.71 4.38
N GLN A 96 19.22 4.56 4.04
CA GLN A 96 18.75 4.47 2.65
C GLN A 96 18.34 5.85 2.09
N LEU A 97 18.34 6.89 2.93
CA LEU A 97 17.88 8.23 2.55
C LEU A 97 19.06 9.15 2.23
N PRO A 98 18.85 10.17 1.39
CA PRO A 98 19.82 11.26 1.24
C PRO A 98 20.10 11.95 2.58
N PRO A 99 21.34 12.45 2.83
CA PRO A 99 21.74 13.01 4.11
C PRO A 99 20.79 14.09 4.66
N ASP A 100 20.40 15.06 3.82
CA ASP A 100 19.52 16.17 4.23
C ASP A 100 18.15 15.67 4.73
N VAL A 101 17.62 14.61 4.09
CA VAL A 101 16.34 14.01 4.47
C VAL A 101 16.49 13.20 5.75
N ALA A 102 17.60 12.46 5.88
CA ALA A 102 17.88 11.65 7.06
C ALA A 102 18.03 12.54 8.31
N GLU A 103 18.76 13.65 8.21
CA GLU A 103 18.94 14.60 9.31
C GLU A 103 17.61 15.19 9.78
N THR A 104 16.74 15.56 8.83
CA THR A 104 15.41 16.12 9.13
C THR A 104 14.48 15.12 9.81
N LEU A 105 14.63 13.82 9.52
CA LEU A 105 13.75 12.76 10.05
C LEU A 105 14.30 12.08 11.30
N ALA A 106 15.60 12.15 11.57
CA ALA A 106 16.24 11.40 12.65
C ALA A 106 15.62 11.72 14.02
N GLU A 107 15.59 12.99 14.41
CA GLU A 107 15.08 13.42 15.71
C GLU A 107 13.61 13.00 15.93
N PRO A 108 12.65 13.32 15.02
CA PRO A 108 11.27 12.87 15.17
C PRO A 108 11.09 11.35 15.29
N LEU A 109 11.91 10.57 14.57
CA LEU A 109 11.81 9.10 14.61
C LEU A 109 12.30 8.55 15.96
N PHE A 110 13.40 9.07 16.52
CA PHE A 110 13.92 8.65 17.82
C PHE A 110 13.07 9.13 18.99
N GLU A 111 12.48 10.33 18.94
CA GLU A 111 11.56 10.81 19.98
C GLU A 111 10.34 9.90 20.16
N VAL A 112 9.83 9.38 19.05
CA VAL A 112 8.64 8.54 19.04
C VAL A 112 8.86 7.18 19.72
N THR A 113 10.10 6.69 19.80
CA THR A 113 10.49 5.41 20.43
C THR A 113 11.00 5.57 21.86
N THR A 114 11.70 6.66 22.17
CA THR A 114 12.35 6.90 23.48
C THR A 114 11.39 7.34 24.59
N GLY A 115 10.26 8.00 24.27
CA GLY A 115 9.37 8.60 25.27
C GLY A 115 8.22 7.73 25.80
N LYS A 116 8.00 6.50 25.29
CA LYS A 116 6.75 5.75 25.54
C LYS A 116 6.97 4.52 26.44
N THR A 117 6.50 4.60 27.67
CA THR A 117 6.44 3.47 28.62
C THR A 117 5.00 3.22 29.09
N GLY A 118 4.74 2.00 29.58
CA GLY A 118 3.43 1.62 30.14
C GLY A 118 2.27 1.73 29.15
N ALA A 119 1.11 2.20 29.63
CA ALA A 119 -0.13 2.24 28.86
C ALA A 119 -0.05 3.15 27.62
N LEU A 120 0.73 4.22 27.66
CA LEU A 120 0.84 5.18 26.55
C LEU A 120 1.47 4.55 25.29
N LEU A 121 2.42 3.64 25.49
CA LEU A 121 3.02 2.86 24.40
C LEU A 121 1.98 1.97 23.73
N TRP A 122 1.13 1.31 24.50
CA TRP A 122 0.07 0.44 23.98
C TRP A 122 -1.02 1.21 23.25
N VAL A 123 -1.44 2.35 23.79
CA VAL A 123 -2.38 3.25 23.11
C VAL A 123 -1.78 3.75 21.80
N GLY A 124 -0.52 4.19 21.82
CA GLY A 124 0.21 4.60 20.62
C GLY A 124 0.34 3.47 19.61
N ALA A 125 0.57 2.23 20.04
CA ALA A 125 0.67 1.07 19.18
C ALA A 125 -0.67 0.71 18.54
N LEU A 126 -1.79 0.83 19.26
CA LEU A 126 -3.13 0.61 18.71
C LEU A 126 -3.51 1.68 17.68
N VAL A 127 -3.30 2.96 18.03
CA VAL A 127 -3.49 4.07 17.09
C VAL A 127 -2.57 3.91 15.88
N GLY A 128 -1.36 3.42 16.12
CA GLY A 128 -0.37 3.17 15.08
C GLY A 128 -0.82 2.07 14.13
N LEU A 129 -1.21 0.92 14.67
CA LEU A 129 -1.74 -0.19 13.90
C LEU A 129 -2.98 0.22 13.08
N TRP A 130 -3.87 1.04 13.64
CA TRP A 130 -5.02 1.60 12.93
C TRP A 130 -4.60 2.50 11.76
N THR A 131 -3.62 3.37 11.98
CA THR A 131 -3.12 4.32 10.97
C THR A 131 -2.38 3.60 9.85
N ALA A 132 -1.43 2.72 10.19
CA ALA A 132 -0.71 1.88 9.24
C ALA A 132 -1.69 0.96 8.45
N GLY A 133 -2.73 0.45 9.09
CA GLY A 133 -3.77 -0.35 8.42
C GLY A 133 -4.52 0.46 7.36
N SER A 134 -4.68 1.76 7.58
CA SER A 134 -5.35 2.68 6.65
C SER A 134 -4.47 3.01 5.44
N PHE A 135 -3.15 3.04 5.62
CA PHE A 135 -2.19 3.18 4.53
C PHE A 135 -2.28 2.02 3.53
N ILE A 136 -2.21 0.78 4.02
CA ILE A 136 -2.33 -0.42 3.17
C ILE A 136 -3.67 -0.43 2.44
N GLU A 137 -4.74 -0.04 3.12
CA GLU A 137 -6.06 0.02 2.48
C GLU A 137 -6.11 1.06 1.36
N THR A 138 -5.41 2.18 1.53
CA THR A 138 -5.28 3.21 0.48
C THR A 138 -4.50 2.70 -0.72
N ILE A 139 -3.38 1.99 -0.51
CA ILE A 139 -2.66 1.31 -1.61
C ILE A 139 -3.60 0.35 -2.34
N ARG A 140 -4.32 -0.48 -1.58
CA ARG A 140 -5.22 -1.49 -2.13
C ARG A 140 -6.38 -0.84 -2.90
N ASP A 141 -6.91 0.28 -2.42
CA ASP A 141 -7.91 1.07 -3.13
C ASP A 141 -7.37 1.67 -4.43
N ILE A 142 -6.19 2.31 -4.40
CA ILE A 142 -5.53 2.84 -5.60
C ILE A 142 -5.29 1.73 -6.64
N LEU A 143 -4.77 0.58 -6.22
CA LEU A 143 -4.56 -0.57 -7.10
C LEU A 143 -5.88 -1.07 -7.68
N ARG A 144 -6.92 -1.27 -6.87
CA ARG A 144 -8.23 -1.70 -7.36
C ARG A 144 -8.82 -0.73 -8.36
N ARG A 145 -8.69 0.58 -8.13
CA ARG A 145 -9.11 1.63 -9.07
C ARG A 145 -8.33 1.55 -10.37
N ALA A 146 -7.00 1.40 -10.31
CA ALA A 146 -6.15 1.23 -11.48
C ALA A 146 -6.54 -0.01 -12.31
N TYR A 147 -6.95 -1.09 -11.66
CA TYR A 147 -7.43 -2.32 -12.31
C TYR A 147 -8.94 -2.32 -12.63
N GLY A 148 -9.69 -1.26 -12.30
CA GLY A 148 -11.13 -1.17 -12.53
C GLY A 148 -11.98 -2.15 -11.72
N ILE A 149 -11.45 -2.69 -10.62
CA ILE A 149 -12.13 -3.65 -9.74
C ILE A 149 -12.96 -2.90 -8.70
N ARG A 150 -14.25 -3.25 -8.54
CA ARG A 150 -15.12 -2.68 -7.51
C ARG A 150 -15.07 -3.48 -6.23
N MET A 151 -15.27 -2.79 -5.10
CA MET A 151 -15.28 -3.37 -3.77
C MET A 151 -16.49 -4.29 -3.60
N SER A 152 -16.26 -5.56 -3.29
CA SER A 152 -17.32 -6.57 -3.12
C SER A 152 -17.38 -7.19 -1.73
N ALA A 153 -16.45 -6.85 -0.83
CA ALA A 153 -16.37 -7.46 0.50
C ALA A 153 -16.58 -6.41 1.61
N PRO A 154 -17.00 -6.85 2.81
CA PRO A 154 -17.26 -5.96 3.93
C PRO A 154 -15.98 -5.31 4.47
N PHE A 155 -16.12 -4.10 5.03
CA PHE A 155 -15.02 -3.29 5.56
C PHE A 155 -14.08 -4.05 6.52
N TRP A 156 -14.64 -4.90 7.38
CA TRP A 156 -13.89 -5.64 8.41
C TRP A 156 -12.91 -6.67 7.84
N GLU A 157 -13.26 -7.32 6.74
CA GLU A 157 -12.41 -8.36 6.14
C GLU A 157 -11.10 -7.76 5.61
N TYR A 158 -11.20 -6.63 4.90
CA TYR A 158 -10.04 -5.90 4.41
C TYR A 158 -9.21 -5.30 5.55
N ARG A 159 -9.87 -4.84 6.62
CA ARG A 159 -9.20 -4.26 7.79
C ARG A 159 -8.37 -5.28 8.54
N LEU A 160 -8.93 -6.46 8.79
CA LEU A 160 -8.23 -7.58 9.42
C LEU A 160 -7.05 -8.07 8.56
N ALA A 161 -7.23 -8.18 7.25
CA ALA A 161 -6.14 -8.53 6.33
C ALA A 161 -4.99 -7.51 6.36
N SER A 162 -5.30 -6.21 6.40
CA SER A 162 -4.28 -5.16 6.51
C SER A 162 -3.56 -5.17 7.85
N ILE A 163 -4.29 -5.38 8.96
CA ILE A 163 -3.70 -5.55 10.29
C ILE A 163 -2.76 -6.77 10.32
N GLY A 164 -3.21 -7.91 9.79
CA GLY A 164 -2.41 -9.13 9.69
C GLY A 164 -1.15 -8.93 8.85
N LEU A 165 -1.24 -8.22 7.73
CA LEU A 165 -0.09 -7.89 6.89
C LEU A 165 0.95 -7.02 7.63
N ILE A 166 0.50 -6.04 8.42
CA ILE A 166 1.40 -5.19 9.22
C ILE A 166 2.11 -6.03 10.26
N ILE A 167 1.36 -6.83 11.02
CA ILE A 167 1.92 -7.68 12.06
C ILE A 167 2.94 -8.64 11.42
N GLY A 168 2.59 -9.29 10.31
CA GLY A 168 3.49 -10.17 9.56
C GLY A 168 4.75 -9.47 9.06
N ALA A 169 4.63 -8.25 8.53
CA ALA A 169 5.79 -7.46 8.07
C ALA A 169 6.71 -7.07 9.23
N VAL A 170 6.15 -6.69 10.38
CA VAL A 170 6.92 -6.41 11.61
C VAL A 170 7.68 -7.67 12.07
N PHE A 171 7.03 -8.82 12.11
CA PHE A 171 7.70 -10.09 12.43
C PHE A 171 8.80 -10.43 11.42
N LEU A 172 8.54 -10.27 10.13
CA LEU A 172 9.53 -10.53 9.08
C LEU A 172 10.74 -9.60 9.18
N LEU A 173 10.54 -8.32 9.53
CA LEU A 173 11.61 -7.39 9.83
C LEU A 173 12.47 -7.89 10.99
N PHE A 174 11.85 -8.33 12.10
CA PHE A 174 12.58 -8.88 13.24
C PHE A 174 13.35 -10.17 12.92
N ILE A 175 12.80 -11.03 12.06
CA ILE A 175 13.48 -12.24 11.60
C ILE A 175 14.67 -11.87 10.72
N ALA A 176 14.48 -11.00 9.73
CA ALA A 176 15.54 -10.53 8.85
C ALA A 176 16.67 -9.89 9.65
N PHE A 177 16.30 -9.08 10.65
CA PHE A 177 17.26 -8.45 11.55
C PHE A 177 18.01 -9.48 12.42
N SER A 178 17.30 -10.42 13.03
CA SER A 178 17.93 -11.49 13.81
C SER A 178 18.91 -12.31 12.97
N ALA A 179 18.58 -12.55 11.69
CA ALA A 179 19.47 -13.21 10.75
C ALA A 179 20.74 -12.39 10.48
N THR A 180 20.63 -11.06 10.28
CA THR A 180 21.80 -10.18 10.13
C THR A 180 22.71 -10.27 11.36
N VAL A 181 22.17 -10.16 12.57
CA VAL A 181 22.96 -10.26 13.81
C VAL A 181 23.63 -11.63 13.97
N LEU A 182 22.98 -12.72 13.54
CA LEU A 182 23.58 -14.06 13.58
C LEU A 182 24.69 -14.25 12.53
N LEU A 183 24.68 -13.46 11.46
CA LEU A 183 25.62 -13.55 10.34
C LEU A 183 26.81 -12.59 10.46
N THR A 184 26.79 -11.67 11.43
CA THR A 184 27.86 -10.68 11.68
C THR A 184 28.59 -11.02 12.97
#